data_AF-A0A0Q4X7W7-F1
#
_entry.id   AF-A0A0Q4X7W7-F1
#
_cell.length_a   1.000
_cell.length_b   1.000
_cell.length_c   1.000
_cell.angle_alpha   90.00
_cell.angle_beta   90.00
_cell.angle_gamma   90.00
#
_symmetry.space_group_name_H-M   'P 1'
#
loop_
_entity.id
_entity.type
_entity.pdbx_description
1 polymer ?
#
loop_
_entity_poly.entity_id
_entity_poly.type
_entity_poly.pdbx_seq_one_letter_code
_entity_poly.pdbx_strand_id
1 'polypeptide(L)' 'MRGLTLTVALLLAGSAGACAPNPIVARDPVPAPEPGLSYVCDSRPFVLNAVVSNCEPVHREPQVVLRSKG' A
#
# COMPACT_ATOMS: atom_id res chain seq x y z
N MET A 1 -2.68 -45.28 -12.74
CA MET A 1 -1.50 -44.47 -12.37
C MET A 1 -1.14 -43.40 -13.43
N ARG A 2 -1.21 -43.70 -14.73
CA ARG A 2 -0.89 -42.75 -15.83
C ARG A 2 -1.70 -41.44 -15.89
N GLY A 3 -2.97 -41.46 -15.46
CA GLY A 3 -3.83 -40.26 -15.49
C GLY A 3 -3.51 -39.23 -14.39
N LEU A 4 -2.99 -39.69 -13.25
CA LEU A 4 -2.62 -38.84 -12.12
C LEU A 4 -1.34 -38.05 -12.40
N THR A 5 -0.38 -38.67 -13.09
CA THR A 5 0.86 -38.01 -13.51
C THR A 5 0.64 -36.91 -14.55
N LEU A 6 -0.39 -37.07 -15.39
CA LEU A 6 -0.73 -36.10 -16.44
C LEU A 6 -1.36 -34.84 -15.85
N THR A 7 -2.24 -34.99 -14.86
CA THR A 7 -2.88 -33.87 -14.15
C THR A 7 -1.88 -33.05 -13.32
N VAL A 8 -0.92 -33.72 -12.66
CA VAL A 8 0.18 -33.04 -11.96
C VAL A 8 1.04 -32.24 -12.94
N ALA A 9 1.41 -32.82 -14.08
CA ALA A 9 2.23 -32.12 -15.08
C ALA A 9 1.56 -30.84 -15.63
N LEU A 10 0.23 -30.85 -15.84
CA LEU A 10 -0.51 -29.65 -16.27
C LEU A 10 -0.57 -28.56 -15.19
N LEU A 11 -0.67 -28.94 -13.91
CA LEU A 11 -0.68 -27.98 -12.80
C LEU A 11 0.66 -27.26 -12.63
N LEU A 12 1.78 -27.96 -12.80
CA LEU A 12 3.13 -27.37 -12.74
C LEU A 12 3.45 -26.48 -13.95
N ALA A 13 2.89 -26.77 -15.12
CA ALA A 13 3.05 -25.92 -16.31
C ALA A 13 2.27 -24.60 -16.20
N GLY A 14 1.14 -24.60 -15.47
CA GLY A 14 0.32 -23.40 -15.24
C GLY A 14 0.96 -22.34 -14.33
N SER A 15 1.94 -22.70 -13.48
CA SER A 15 2.62 -21.75 -12.59
C SER A 15 3.73 -20.94 -13.27
N ALA A 16 4.11 -21.27 -14.52
CA ALA A 16 5.14 -20.53 -15.25
C ALA A 16 4.64 -19.20 -15.86
N GLY A 17 3.33 -18.92 -15.79
CA GLY A 17 2.74 -17.67 -16.28
C GLY A 17 2.77 -16.49 -15.28
N ALA A 18 3.23 -16.71 -14.04
CA ALA A 18 3.21 -15.67 -12.99
C ALA A 18 4.39 -14.67 -13.08
N CYS A 19 5.30 -14.84 -14.05
CA CYS A 19 6.45 -13.97 -14.26
C CYS A 19 6.34 -13.18 -15.57
N ALA A 20 5.20 -12.52 -15.81
CA ALA A 20 5.20 -11.37 -16.69
C ALA A 20 5.85 -10.19 -15.94
N PRO A 21 6.74 -9.38 -16.57
CA PRO A 21 7.22 -8.15 -15.96
C PRO A 21 6.00 -7.34 -15.56
N ASN A 22 5.86 -7.04 -14.26
CA ASN A 22 4.79 -6.19 -13.77
C ASN A 22 4.88 -4.88 -14.58
N PRO A 23 3.88 -4.53 -15.41
CA PRO A 23 3.96 -3.32 -16.20
C PRO A 23 4.18 -2.17 -15.23
N ILE A 24 5.22 -1.36 -15.47
CA ILE A 24 5.46 -0.13 -14.72
C ILE A 24 4.34 0.83 -15.15
N VAL A 25 3.19 0.71 -14.47
CA VAL A 25 2.09 1.65 -14.60
C VAL A 25 2.54 2.90 -13.87
N ALA A 26 2.97 3.91 -14.63
CA ALA A 26 3.13 5.25 -14.11
C ALA A 26 1.75 5.72 -13.64
N ARG A 27 1.47 5.57 -12.35
CA ARG A 27 0.28 6.16 -11.75
C ARG A 27 0.50 7.67 -11.78
N ASP A 28 -0.50 8.39 -12.27
CA ASP A 28 -0.50 9.84 -12.14
C ASP A 28 -0.20 10.22 -10.68
N PRO A 29 0.64 11.22 -10.44
CA PRO A 29 0.95 11.67 -9.09
C PRO A 29 -0.37 11.91 -8.36
N VAL A 30 -0.56 11.24 -7.22
CA VAL A 30 -1.67 11.58 -6.33
C VAL A 30 -1.52 13.07 -5.99
N PRO A 31 -2.56 13.90 -6.23
CA PRO A 31 -2.50 15.31 -5.90
C PRO A 31 -2.01 15.51 -4.47
N ALA A 32 -1.12 16.48 -4.28
CA ALA A 32 -0.62 16.78 -2.95
C ALA A 32 -1.81 17.11 -2.02
N PRO A 33 -1.80 16.60 -0.78
CA PRO A 33 -2.82 16.94 0.19
C PRO A 33 -2.85 18.44 0.46
N GLU A 34 -4.01 18.96 0.89
CA GLU A 34 -4.18 20.39 1.18
C GLU A 34 -3.14 20.89 2.20
N PRO A 35 -2.64 22.13 2.07
CA PRO A 35 -1.73 22.72 3.04
C PRO A 35 -2.35 22.73 4.44
N GLY A 36 -1.68 22.10 5.42
CA GLY A 36 -2.18 21.96 6.79
C GLY A 36 -2.98 20.69 7.05
N LEU A 37 -3.25 19.87 6.02
CA LEU A 37 -3.83 18.54 6.21
C LEU A 37 -2.79 17.61 6.84
N SER A 38 -3.09 17.11 8.03
CA SER A 38 -2.30 16.10 8.73
C SER A 38 -3.19 14.90 9.05
N TYR A 39 -2.59 13.75 9.36
CA TYR A 39 -3.34 12.57 9.77
C TYR A 39 -2.84 12.11 11.13
N VAL A 40 -3.77 11.81 12.02
CA VAL A 40 -3.45 11.15 13.29
C VAL A 40 -3.86 9.70 13.16
N CYS A 41 -2.88 8.81 13.30
CA CYS A 41 -3.08 7.38 13.17
C CYS A 41 -2.96 6.70 14.53
N ASP A 42 -3.96 5.91 14.88
CA ASP A 42 -3.92 5.01 16.02
C ASP A 42 -3.79 3.57 15.52
N SER A 43 -2.95 2.77 16.17
CA SER A 43 -2.72 1.38 15.80
C SER A 43 -2.89 0.49 17.01
N ARG A 44 -3.72 -0.54 16.88
CA ARG A 44 -3.99 -1.50 17.94
C ARG A 44 -3.77 -2.94 17.45
N PRO A 45 -3.25 -3.82 18.31
CA PRO A 45 -3.11 -5.23 17.99
C PRO A 45 -4.49 -5.82 17.69
N PHE A 46 -4.53 -6.65 16.66
CA PHE A 46 -5.69 -7.44 16.25
C PHE A 46 -5.34 -8.93 16.37
N VAL A 47 -6.34 -9.81 16.23
CA VAL A 47 -6.13 -11.26 16.37
C VAL A 47 -5.12 -11.76 15.33
N LEU A 48 -4.46 -12.89 15.63
CA LEU A 48 -3.53 -13.58 14.73
C LEU A 48 -2.30 -12.77 14.28
N ASN A 49 -1.67 -12.01 15.20
CA ASN A 49 -0.52 -11.14 14.91
C ASN A 49 -0.79 -10.04 13.87
N ALA A 50 -2.05 -9.71 13.62
CA ALA A 50 -2.41 -8.57 12.79
C ALA A 50 -2.39 -7.26 13.61
N VAL A 51 -2.24 -6.13 12.93
CA VAL A 51 -2.40 -4.80 13.51
C VAL A 51 -3.43 -4.06 12.67
N VAL A 52 -4.42 -3.46 13.33
CA VAL A 52 -5.37 -2.57 12.65
C VAL A 52 -5.01 -1.13 12.98
N SER A 53 -4.88 -0.31 11.93
CA SER A 53 -4.60 1.11 12.03
C SER A 53 -5.79 1.90 11.52
N ASN A 54 -6.21 2.92 12.26
CA ASN A 54 -7.19 3.90 11.81
C ASN A 54 -6.51 5.26 11.74
N CYS A 55 -6.69 5.98 10.63
CA CYS A 55 -6.15 7.31 10.44
C CYS A 55 -7.29 8.29 10.17
N GLU A 56 -7.36 9.35 10.96
CA GLU A 56 -8.35 10.42 10.77
C GLU A 56 -7.65 11.70 10.29
N PRO A 57 -8.27 12.44 9.34
CA PRO A 57 -7.74 13.72 8.90
C PRO A 57 -7.89 14.78 10.00
N VAL A 58 -6.82 15.51 10.25
CA VAL A 58 -6.76 16.61 11.21
C VAL A 58 -6.17 17.83 10.53
N HIS A 59 -6.92 18.93 10.53
CA HIS A 59 -6.42 20.21 10.01
C HIS A 59 -5.54 20.85 11.09
N ARG A 60 -4.23 20.96 10.82
CA ARG A 60 -3.34 21.77 11.65
C ARG A 60 -3.35 23.19 11.13
N GLU A 61 -3.53 24.14 12.03
CA GLU A 61 -3.29 25.55 11.72
C GLU A 61 -1.84 25.74 11.26
N PRO A 62 -1.62 26.52 10.18
CA PRO A 62 -0.27 26.83 9.73
C PRO A 62 0.51 27.48 10.86
N GLN A 63 1.62 26.89 11.27
CA GLN A 63 2.56 27.55 12.18
C GLN A 63 3.21 28.70 11.40
N VAL A 64 2.69 29.91 11.59
CA VAL A 64 3.28 31.12 11.00
C VAL A 64 4.63 31.35 11.68
N VAL A 65 5.70 30.85 11.08
CA VAL A 65 7.06 31.15 11.53
C VAL A 65 7.36 32.58 11.10
N LEU A 66 7.17 33.54 12.01
CA LEU A 66 7.63 34.91 11.83
C LEU A 66 9.17 34.90 11.76
N ARG A 67 9.72 34.84 10.55
CA ARG A 67 11.15 35.07 10.32
C ARG A 67 11.37 36.57 10.21
N SER A 68 11.91 37.20 11.27
CA SER A 68 12.48 38.53 11.14
C SER A 68 13.68 38.45 10.20
N LYS A 69 13.61 39.10 9.05
CA LYS A 69 14.81 39.43 8.29
C LYS A 69 15.59 40.47 9.09
N GLY A 70 16.79 40.11 9.51
CA GLY A 70 17.79 41.07 10.02
C GLY A 70 18.39 41.88 8.89
#